data_AF-A0A1I3MDR0-F1
#
_entry.id   AF-A0A1I3MDR0-F1
#
_cell.length_a   1.000
_cell.length_b   1.000
_cell.length_c   1.000
_cell.angle_alpha   90.00
_cell.angle_beta   90.00
_cell.angle_gamma   90.00
#
_symmetry.space_group_name_H-M   'P 1'
#
loop_
_entity.id
_entity.type
_entity.pdbx_description
1 polymer ?
#
loop_
_entity_poly.entity_id
_entity_poly.type
_entity_poly.pdbx_seq_one_letter_code
_entity_poly.pdbx_strand_id
1 'polypeptide(L)'
;MRVLSLLFDPRGAIDRRAFWSGLLQLTAISMTVYVGLIRFGPDVAPAALPVIGEAFAVGGVASHAYGAVAPDVPLVASILIVAARFYATACLLLKRSRDAGWGAGPPVAFGLAGLLIHGAMGLWAYALFGDGMAVIVPIFADMAAAALFGAIFLASTGARPSASERPRDGRAETTPRRRRPEVKPAS
;
A
#
# COMPACT_ATOMS: atom_id res chain seq x y z
N MET A 1 1.48 5.97 20.77
CA MET A 1 0.65 6.95 20.04
C MET A 1 1.31 7.58 18.79
N ARG A 2 2.58 7.31 18.47
CA ARG A 2 3.25 7.89 17.28
C ARG A 2 2.67 7.43 15.93
N VAL A 3 2.02 6.26 15.86
CA VAL A 3 1.48 5.67 14.62
C VAL A 3 0.32 6.48 14.04
N LEU A 4 -0.67 6.83 14.87
CA LEU A 4 -1.79 7.66 14.45
C LEU A 4 -1.29 9.05 14.02
N SER A 5 -0.29 9.60 14.72
CA SER A 5 0.33 10.87 14.32
C SER A 5 0.98 10.80 12.94
N LEU A 6 1.53 9.66 12.51
CA LEU A 6 2.10 9.49 11.16
C LEU A 6 1.01 9.39 10.10
N LEU A 7 -0.08 8.68 10.39
CA LEU A 7 -1.25 8.57 9.50
C LEU A 7 -1.97 9.92 9.34
N PHE A 8 -2.04 10.71 10.41
CA PHE A 8 -2.72 12.01 10.42
C PHE A 8 -1.79 13.22 10.28
N ASP A 9 -0.49 13.03 10.00
CA ASP A 9 0.39 14.17 9.75
C ASP A 9 -0.15 15.00 8.56
N PRO A 10 -0.60 16.25 8.80
CA PRO A 10 -1.23 17.09 7.79
C PRO A 10 -0.23 17.54 6.71
N ARG A 11 1.08 17.41 6.97
CA ARG A 11 2.13 17.77 6.00
C ARG A 11 2.09 16.89 4.75
N GLY A 12 1.48 15.70 4.83
CA GLY A 12 1.34 14.79 3.70
C GLY A 12 2.66 14.21 3.18
N ALA A 13 3.73 14.27 3.98
CA ALA A 13 5.06 13.78 3.66
C ALA A 13 5.62 13.03 4.88
N ILE A 14 6.35 11.93 4.63
CA ILE A 14 7.06 11.18 5.68
C ILE A 14 8.45 10.83 5.18
N ASP A 15 9.44 10.94 6.06
CA ASP A 15 10.81 10.58 5.76
C ASP A 15 10.97 9.04 5.59
N ARG A 16 12.15 8.63 5.11
CA ARG A 16 12.49 7.22 4.90
C ARG A 16 12.36 6.38 6.17
N ARG A 17 12.80 6.88 7.33
CA ARG A 17 12.80 6.09 8.58
C ARG A 17 11.38 5.88 9.10
N ALA A 18 10.56 6.93 9.07
CA ALA A 18 9.16 6.92 9.44
C ALA A 18 8.35 5.99 8.52
N PHE A 19 8.64 5.99 7.22
CA PHE A 19 8.02 5.06 6.27
C PHE A 19 8.30 3.58 6.62
N TRP A 20 9.57 3.20 6.78
CA TRP A 20 9.94 1.82 7.12
C TRP A 20 9.42 1.41 8.50
N SER A 21 9.49 2.31 9.49
CA SER A 21 8.93 2.07 10.81
C SER A 21 7.42 1.87 10.77
N GLY A 22 6.70 2.67 9.97
CA GLY A 22 5.25 2.55 9.77
C GLY A 22 4.86 1.21 9.13
N LEU A 23 5.61 0.76 8.11
CA LEU A 23 5.39 -0.56 7.50
C LEU A 23 5.62 -1.70 8.49
N LEU A 24 6.71 -1.67 9.26
CA LEU A 24 7.00 -2.70 10.28
C LEU A 24 5.91 -2.74 11.37
N GLN A 25 5.44 -1.59 11.82
CA GLN A 25 4.34 -1.50 12.79
C GLN A 25 3.04 -2.04 12.22
N LEU A 26 2.72 -1.72 10.95
CA LEU A 26 1.54 -2.25 10.28
C LEU A 26 1.60 -3.78 10.15
N THR A 27 2.77 -4.34 9.84
CA THR A 27 3.00 -5.80 9.84
C THR A 27 2.81 -6.40 11.23
N ALA A 28 3.36 -5.78 12.28
CA ALA A 28 3.19 -6.26 13.65
C ALA A 28 1.72 -6.23 14.12
N ILE A 29 0.98 -5.17 13.77
CA ILE A 29 -0.46 -5.06 14.03
C ILE A 29 -1.20 -6.16 13.26
N SER A 30 -0.88 -6.36 11.98
CA SER A 30 -1.47 -7.41 11.13
C SER A 30 -1.27 -8.80 11.73
N MET A 31 -0.07 -9.12 12.23
CA MET A 31 0.23 -10.38 12.92
C MET A 31 -0.53 -10.50 14.25
N THR A 32 -0.65 -9.42 15.00
CA THR A 32 -1.40 -9.40 16.26
C THR A 32 -2.89 -9.68 16.01
N VAL A 33 -3.47 -9.03 14.99
CA VAL A 33 -4.86 -9.26 14.57
C VAL A 33 -5.05 -10.70 14.10
N TYR A 34 -4.13 -11.25 13.30
CA TYR A 34 -4.15 -12.66 12.90
C TYR A 34 -4.18 -13.61 14.11
N VAL A 35 -3.26 -13.45 15.06
CA VAL A 35 -3.19 -14.28 16.28
C VAL A 35 -4.43 -14.10 17.17
N GLY A 36 -5.02 -12.91 17.19
CA GLY A 36 -6.30 -12.68 17.86
C GLY A 36 -7.45 -13.43 17.20
N LEU A 37 -7.60 -13.27 15.87
CA LEU A 37 -8.69 -13.86 15.10
C LEU A 37 -8.65 -15.39 15.08
N ILE A 38 -7.46 -16.00 15.07
CA ILE A 38 -7.35 -17.48 15.07
C ILE A 38 -7.99 -18.12 16.31
N ARG A 39 -8.16 -17.36 17.40
CA ARG A 39 -8.85 -17.81 18.61
C ARG A 39 -10.39 -17.81 18.48
N PHE A 40 -10.92 -17.02 17.54
CA PHE A 40 -12.36 -16.88 17.30
C PHE A 40 -12.84 -17.70 16.09
N GLY A 41 -11.94 -18.11 15.21
CA GLY A 41 -12.22 -19.00 14.08
C GLY A 41 -11.15 -18.89 12.99
N PRO A 42 -10.83 -19.99 12.30
CA PRO A 42 -9.78 -20.00 11.27
C PRO A 42 -10.19 -19.26 9.98
N ASP A 43 -11.47 -19.06 9.74
CA ASP A 43 -11.97 -18.64 8.42
C ASP A 43 -11.65 -17.18 8.09
N VAL A 44 -11.61 -16.29 9.10
CA VAL A 44 -11.35 -14.86 8.92
C VAL A 44 -9.89 -14.49 9.21
N ALA A 45 -9.19 -15.31 10.00
CA ALA A 45 -7.84 -14.98 10.45
C ALA A 45 -6.86 -14.68 9.29
N PRO A 46 -6.79 -15.49 8.20
CA PRO A 46 -5.88 -15.25 7.08
C PRO A 46 -6.04 -13.87 6.44
N ALA A 47 -7.22 -13.25 6.50
CA ALA A 47 -7.47 -11.89 5.99
C ALA A 47 -6.55 -10.83 6.60
N ALA A 48 -6.10 -11.04 7.83
CA ALA A 48 -5.19 -10.13 8.52
C ALA A 48 -3.74 -10.22 8.01
N LEU A 49 -3.34 -11.33 7.39
CA LEU A 49 -1.96 -11.56 6.94
C LEU A 49 -1.65 -10.83 5.63
N PRO A 50 -0.53 -10.09 5.51
CA PRO A 50 -0.14 -9.43 4.26
C PRO A 50 0.03 -10.44 3.13
N VAL A 51 -0.37 -10.09 1.90
CA VAL A 51 -0.38 -10.93 0.69
C VAL A 51 -1.39 -12.08 0.74
N ILE A 52 -1.47 -12.79 1.87
CA ILE A 52 -2.38 -13.93 2.06
C ILE A 52 -3.83 -13.44 2.11
N GLY A 53 -4.11 -12.40 2.90
CA GLY A 53 -5.48 -11.93 3.09
C GLY A 53 -6.14 -11.43 1.82
N GLU A 54 -5.37 -10.81 0.91
CA GLU A 54 -5.82 -10.43 -0.42
C GLU A 54 -6.31 -11.63 -1.23
N ALA A 55 -5.47 -12.66 -1.33
CA ALA A 55 -5.76 -13.85 -2.11
C ALA A 55 -7.03 -14.56 -1.60
N PHE A 56 -7.21 -14.63 -0.27
CA PHE A 56 -8.42 -15.17 0.34
C PHE A 56 -9.65 -14.30 0.07
N ALA A 57 -9.55 -12.98 0.25
CA ALA A 57 -10.67 -12.07 0.00
C ALA A 57 -11.11 -12.12 -1.46
N VAL A 58 -10.17 -12.14 -2.42
CA VAL A 58 -10.54 -12.22 -3.84
C VAL A 58 -11.03 -13.61 -4.22
N GLY A 59 -10.40 -14.68 -3.73
CA GLY A 59 -10.92 -16.04 -3.93
C GLY A 59 -12.36 -16.18 -3.44
N GLY A 60 -12.67 -15.63 -2.26
CA GLY A 60 -14.01 -15.60 -1.70
C GLY A 60 -15.00 -14.76 -2.52
N VAL A 61 -14.60 -13.56 -2.96
CA VAL A 61 -15.44 -12.71 -3.84
C VAL A 61 -15.71 -13.41 -5.17
N ALA A 62 -14.69 -14.02 -5.79
CA ALA A 62 -14.83 -14.76 -7.03
C ALA A 62 -15.79 -15.94 -6.87
N SER A 63 -15.64 -16.73 -5.81
CA SER A 63 -16.53 -17.87 -5.53
C SER A 63 -17.99 -17.45 -5.40
N HIS A 64 -18.30 -16.34 -4.73
CA HIS A 64 -19.66 -15.83 -4.60
C HIS A 64 -20.19 -15.23 -5.92
N ALA A 65 -19.36 -14.49 -6.65
CA ALA A 65 -19.72 -13.93 -7.95
C ALA A 65 -20.09 -15.02 -8.97
N TYR A 66 -19.36 -16.13 -8.98
CA TYR A 66 -19.64 -17.27 -9.87
C TYR A 66 -20.78 -18.17 -9.36
N GLY A 67 -20.93 -18.30 -8.04
CA GLY A 67 -21.98 -19.12 -7.43
C GLY A 67 -23.37 -18.45 -7.37
N ALA A 68 -23.47 -17.15 -7.68
CA ALA A 68 -24.67 -16.34 -7.47
C ALA A 68 -25.22 -16.41 -6.03
N VAL A 69 -24.33 -16.63 -5.05
CA VAL A 69 -24.65 -16.69 -3.62
C VAL A 69 -24.31 -15.36 -2.97
N ALA A 70 -25.15 -14.87 -2.05
CA ALA A 70 -24.86 -13.66 -1.28
C ALA A 70 -23.62 -13.86 -0.40
N PRO A 71 -22.74 -12.84 -0.26
CA PRO A 71 -21.54 -12.94 0.56
C PRO A 71 -21.90 -13.20 2.02
N ASP A 72 -21.21 -14.19 2.62
CA ASP A 72 -21.36 -14.50 4.04
C ASP A 72 -20.62 -13.49 4.94
N VAL A 73 -20.90 -13.54 6.25
CA VAL A 73 -20.29 -12.64 7.24
C VAL A 73 -18.75 -12.77 7.27
N PRO A 74 -18.14 -13.97 7.24
CA PRO A 74 -16.69 -14.14 7.16
C PRO A 74 -16.04 -13.44 5.96
N LEU A 75 -16.63 -13.54 4.77
CA LEU A 75 -16.12 -12.86 3.59
C LEU A 75 -16.20 -11.34 3.73
N VAL A 76 -17.33 -10.81 4.18
CA VAL A 76 -17.49 -9.36 4.39
C VAL A 76 -16.46 -8.86 5.41
N ALA A 77 -16.27 -9.57 6.52
CA ALA A 77 -15.26 -9.23 7.52
C ALA A 77 -13.84 -9.25 6.93
N SER A 78 -13.53 -10.27 6.12
CA SER A 78 -12.23 -10.39 5.44
C SER A 78 -11.95 -9.22 4.50
N ILE A 79 -12.95 -8.82 3.71
CA ILE A 79 -12.86 -7.66 2.81
C ILE A 79 -12.59 -6.38 3.61
N LEU A 80 -13.29 -6.16 4.72
CA LEU A 80 -13.11 -4.97 5.56
C LEU A 80 -11.71 -4.91 6.18
N ILE A 81 -11.19 -6.05 6.66
CA ILE A 81 -9.83 -6.14 7.22
C ILE A 81 -8.79 -5.81 6.15
N VAL A 82 -8.91 -6.43 4.96
CA VAL A 82 -8.00 -6.20 3.83
C VAL A 82 -8.06 -4.74 3.37
N ALA A 83 -9.26 -4.16 3.24
CA ALA A 83 -9.46 -2.77 2.86
C ALA A 83 -8.83 -1.80 3.87
N ALA A 84 -9.02 -2.03 5.18
CA ALA A 84 -8.43 -1.21 6.23
C ALA A 84 -6.89 -1.23 6.16
N ARG A 85 -6.29 -2.40 5.93
CA ARG A 85 -4.84 -2.53 5.77
C ARG A 85 -4.35 -1.81 4.51
N PHE A 86 -5.02 -2.00 3.38
CA PHE A 86 -4.66 -1.34 2.13
C PHE A 86 -4.75 0.17 2.23
N TYR A 87 -5.76 0.69 2.91
CA TYR A 87 -5.89 2.11 3.17
C TYR A 87 -4.66 2.65 3.91
N ALA A 88 -4.26 2.01 5.02
CA ALA A 88 -3.08 2.43 5.79
C ALA A 88 -1.80 2.36 4.95
N THR A 89 -1.58 1.26 4.21
CA THR A 89 -0.42 1.10 3.31
C THR A 89 -0.40 2.14 2.20
N ALA A 90 -1.54 2.40 1.56
CA ALA A 90 -1.68 3.40 0.50
C ALA A 90 -1.37 4.81 1.01
N CYS A 91 -1.84 5.17 2.20
CA CYS A 91 -1.49 6.43 2.84
C CYS A 91 0.02 6.57 3.06
N LEU A 92 0.69 5.53 3.60
CA LEU A 92 2.14 5.54 3.80
C LEU A 92 2.90 5.68 2.47
N LEU A 93 2.52 4.90 1.46
CA LEU A 93 3.09 4.96 0.11
C LEU A 93 2.93 6.33 -0.52
N LEU A 94 1.72 6.92 -0.43
CA LEU A 94 1.45 8.24 -0.98
C LEU A 94 2.27 9.32 -0.28
N LYS A 95 2.33 9.30 1.05
CA LYS A 95 3.13 10.28 1.82
C LYS A 95 4.62 10.15 1.51
N ARG A 96 5.14 8.92 1.44
CA ARG A 96 6.55 8.68 1.08
C ARG A 96 6.85 9.09 -0.36
N SER A 97 5.95 8.79 -1.29
CA SER A 97 6.07 9.21 -2.70
C SER A 97 6.07 10.74 -2.84
N ARG A 98 5.22 11.46 -2.10
CA ARG A 98 5.22 12.93 -2.07
C ARG A 98 6.51 13.49 -1.49
N ASP A 99 7.01 12.91 -0.40
CA ASP A 99 8.30 13.28 0.20
C ASP A 99 9.49 13.08 -0.77
N ALA A 100 9.44 12.03 -1.60
CA ALA A 100 10.44 11.78 -2.64
C ALA A 100 10.30 12.70 -3.87
N GLY A 101 9.29 13.58 -3.91
CA GLY A 101 9.01 14.48 -5.03
C GLY A 101 8.28 13.83 -6.20
N TRP A 102 7.68 12.64 -6.01
CA TRP A 102 6.99 11.88 -7.06
C TRP A 102 5.49 12.16 -7.17
N GLY A 103 4.88 12.70 -6.11
CA GLY A 103 3.44 12.92 -6.08
C GLY A 103 2.66 11.61 -5.97
N ALA A 104 1.43 11.58 -6.51
CA ALA A 104 0.53 10.43 -6.44
C ALA A 104 0.68 9.42 -7.59
N GLY A 105 1.43 9.78 -8.66
CA GLY A 105 1.53 8.98 -9.88
C GLY A 105 2.02 7.54 -9.64
N PRO A 106 3.19 7.31 -9.01
CA PRO A 106 3.72 5.96 -8.84
C PRO A 106 2.83 5.03 -8.00
N PRO A 107 2.26 5.45 -6.85
CA PRO A 107 1.30 4.62 -6.13
C PRO A 107 0.05 4.25 -6.96
N VAL A 108 -0.47 5.18 -7.77
CA VAL A 108 -1.62 4.90 -8.65
C VAL A 108 -1.22 3.91 -9.74
N ALA A 109 -0.08 4.11 -10.41
CA ALA A 109 0.41 3.20 -11.44
C ALA A 109 0.68 1.79 -10.87
N PHE A 110 1.25 1.71 -9.67
CA PHE A 110 1.44 0.46 -8.94
C PHE A 110 0.11 -0.25 -8.64
N GLY A 111 -0.90 0.49 -8.14
CA GLY A 111 -2.22 -0.07 -7.87
C GLY A 111 -2.90 -0.61 -9.13
N LEU A 112 -2.83 0.12 -10.24
CA LEU A 112 -3.36 -0.33 -11.54
C LEU A 112 -2.62 -1.56 -12.07
N ALA A 113 -1.28 -1.59 -11.98
CA ALA A 113 -0.49 -2.75 -12.38
C ALA A 113 -0.82 -3.99 -11.53
N GLY A 114 -0.99 -3.82 -10.21
CA GLY A 114 -1.44 -4.88 -9.32
C GLY A 114 -2.81 -5.43 -9.71
N LEU A 115 -3.77 -4.55 -10.02
CA LEU A 115 -5.10 -4.95 -10.49
C LEU A 115 -5.03 -5.75 -11.81
N LEU A 116 -4.15 -5.34 -12.74
CA LEU A 116 -3.93 -6.06 -14.00
C LEU A 116 -3.33 -7.45 -13.77
N ILE A 117 -2.32 -7.57 -12.91
CA ILE A 117 -1.73 -8.87 -12.53
C ILE A 117 -2.83 -9.77 -11.98
N HIS A 118 -3.62 -9.25 -11.05
CA HIS A 118 -4.66 -10.02 -10.39
C HIS A 118 -5.78 -10.46 -11.35
N GLY A 119 -6.20 -9.55 -12.25
CA GLY A 119 -7.15 -9.87 -13.31
C GLY A 119 -6.63 -10.94 -14.28
N ALA A 120 -5.36 -10.85 -14.67
CA ALA A 120 -4.73 -11.84 -15.55
C ALA A 120 -4.62 -13.22 -14.88
N MET A 121 -4.25 -13.26 -13.59
CA MET A 121 -4.21 -14.50 -12.81
C MET A 121 -5.60 -15.09 -12.61
N GLY A 122 -6.62 -14.25 -12.38
CA GLY A 122 -8.01 -14.68 -12.30
C GLY A 122 -8.52 -15.30 -13.61
N LEU A 123 -8.17 -14.70 -14.75
CA LEU A 123 -8.51 -15.24 -16.07
C LEU A 123 -7.78 -16.55 -16.35
N TRP A 124 -6.52 -16.67 -15.92
CA TRP A 124 -5.75 -17.92 -16.02
C TRP A 124 -6.36 -19.03 -15.15
N ALA A 125 -6.74 -18.71 -13.91
CA ALA A 125 -7.44 -19.63 -13.03
C ALA A 125 -8.78 -20.11 -13.62
N TYR A 126 -9.52 -19.19 -14.24
CA TYR A 126 -10.77 -19.51 -14.93
C TYR A 126 -10.56 -20.46 -16.12
N ALA A 127 -9.52 -20.24 -16.93
CA ALA A 127 -9.20 -21.11 -18.06
C ALA A 127 -8.83 -22.55 -17.64
N LEU A 128 -8.35 -22.73 -16.40
CA LEU A 128 -8.05 -24.04 -15.82
C LEU A 128 -9.25 -24.69 -15.11
N PHE A 129 -10.37 -23.96 -15.00
CA PHE A 129 -11.57 -24.41 -14.31
C PHE A 129 -12.32 -25.46 -15.16
N GLY A 130 -12.10 -26.74 -14.87
CA GLY A 130 -12.73 -27.86 -15.58
C GLY A 130 -11.77 -29.02 -15.88
N ASP A 131 -10.46 -28.75 -15.93
CA ASP A 131 -9.43 -29.74 -16.31
C ASP A 131 -8.94 -30.60 -15.13
N GLY A 132 -9.60 -30.55 -13.97
CA GLY A 132 -9.22 -31.29 -12.75
C GLY A 132 -7.86 -30.88 -12.15
N MET A 133 -7.09 -30.02 -12.83
CA MET A 133 -5.83 -29.46 -12.40
C MET A 133 -6.04 -28.28 -11.45
N ALA A 134 -5.21 -28.25 -10.41
CA ALA A 134 -5.43 -27.52 -9.19
C ALA A 134 -5.45 -25.99 -9.37
N VAL A 135 -6.61 -25.38 -9.11
CA VAL A 135 -6.83 -23.93 -8.86
C VAL A 135 -5.78 -23.32 -7.90
N ILE A 136 -5.13 -24.17 -7.11
CA ILE A 136 -4.01 -23.89 -6.23
C ILE A 136 -2.83 -23.21 -6.96
N VAL A 137 -2.46 -23.64 -8.18
CA VAL A 137 -1.26 -23.11 -8.87
C VAL A 137 -1.41 -21.62 -9.22
N PRO A 138 -2.51 -21.19 -9.89
CA PRO A 138 -2.76 -19.76 -10.13
C PRO A 138 -2.81 -18.92 -8.85
N ILE A 139 -3.36 -19.45 -7.75
CA ILE A 139 -3.40 -18.74 -6.46
C ILE A 139 -1.98 -18.49 -5.95
N PHE A 140 -1.12 -19.51 -5.91
CA PHE A 140 0.25 -19.34 -5.46
C PHE A 140 1.06 -18.44 -6.40
N ALA A 141 0.84 -18.53 -7.71
CA ALA A 141 1.49 -17.68 -8.69
C ALA A 141 1.08 -16.20 -8.52
N ASP A 142 -0.20 -15.93 -8.30
CA ASP A 142 -0.71 -14.59 -8.00
C ASP A 142 -0.12 -14.04 -6.70
N MET A 143 -0.12 -14.82 -5.63
CA MET A 143 0.50 -14.43 -4.35
C MET A 143 1.99 -14.12 -4.52
N ALA A 144 2.73 -14.96 -5.24
CA ALA A 144 4.15 -14.75 -5.48
C ALA A 144 4.41 -13.50 -6.33
N ALA A 145 3.62 -13.30 -7.39
CA ALA A 145 3.70 -12.13 -8.26
C ALA A 145 3.38 -10.84 -7.50
N ALA A 146 2.29 -10.82 -6.73
CA ALA A 146 1.88 -9.69 -5.91
C ALA A 146 2.91 -9.37 -4.82
N ALA A 147 3.45 -10.40 -4.14
CA ALA A 147 4.49 -10.23 -3.13
C ALA A 147 5.77 -9.65 -3.73
N LEU A 148 6.25 -10.21 -4.84
CA LEU A 148 7.47 -9.74 -5.50
C LEU A 148 7.30 -8.32 -6.03
N PHE A 149 6.21 -8.05 -6.74
CA PHE A 149 5.92 -6.74 -7.30
C PHE A 149 5.78 -5.68 -6.19
N GLY A 150 5.05 -6.02 -5.12
CA GLY A 150 4.92 -5.18 -3.93
C GLY A 150 6.25 -4.92 -3.23
N ALA A 151 7.09 -5.94 -3.05
CA ALA A 151 8.40 -5.80 -2.43
C ALA A 151 9.32 -4.87 -3.24
N ILE A 152 9.36 -5.03 -4.57
CA ILE A 152 10.13 -4.14 -5.47
C ILE A 152 9.64 -2.69 -5.35
N PHE A 153 8.33 -2.48 -5.34
CA PHE A 153 7.76 -1.15 -5.23
C PHE A 153 8.01 -0.50 -3.85
N LEU A 154 7.86 -1.26 -2.76
CA LEU A 154 8.14 -0.79 -1.41
C LEU A 154 9.62 -0.47 -1.23
N ALA A 155 10.51 -1.33 -1.71
CA ALA A 155 11.95 -1.12 -1.67
C ALA A 155 12.36 0.13 -2.48
N SER A 156 11.87 0.26 -3.72
CA SER A 156 12.20 1.42 -4.57
C SER A 156 11.68 2.74 -4.02
N THR A 157 10.48 2.74 -3.43
CA THR A 157 9.88 3.93 -2.79
C THR A 157 10.59 4.26 -1.46
N GLY A 158 10.91 3.23 -0.67
CA GLY A 158 11.57 3.37 0.62
C GLY A 158 13.07 3.65 0.55
N ALA A 159 13.76 3.31 -0.54
CA ALA A 159 15.20 3.55 -0.69
C ALA A 159 15.55 4.95 -1.20
N ARG A 160 14.58 5.67 -1.76
CA ARG A 160 14.81 7.01 -2.31
C ARG A 160 15.24 8.01 -1.23
N PRO A 161 16.05 9.02 -1.58
CA PRO A 161 16.30 10.17 -0.72
C PRO A 161 15.07 11.07 -0.63
N SER A 162 15.01 11.88 0.42
CA SER A 162 13.93 12.86 0.60
C SER A 162 14.18 14.07 -0.30
N ALA A 163 13.14 14.73 -0.81
CA ALA A 163 13.32 15.92 -1.66
C ALA A 163 14.06 17.06 -0.92
N SER A 164 13.93 17.12 0.40
CA SER A 164 14.63 18.07 1.27
C SER A 164 16.13 17.80 1.41
N GLU A 165 16.59 16.58 1.13
CA GLU A 165 18.01 16.18 1.25
C GLU A 165 18.80 16.43 -0.03
N ARG A 166 18.12 16.73 -1.15
CA ARG A 166 18.84 17.12 -2.37
C ARG A 166 19.56 18.42 -2.08
N PRO A 167 20.90 18.47 -2.26
CA PRO A 167 21.62 19.74 -2.23
C PRO A 167 20.85 20.72 -3.10
N ARG A 168 20.61 21.93 -2.60
CA ARG A 168 20.24 23.04 -3.48
C ARG A 168 21.47 23.29 -4.36
N ASP A 169 21.68 22.43 -5.35
CA ASP A 169 22.74 22.55 -6.32
C ASP A 169 22.46 23.84 -7.08
N GLY A 170 23.11 24.90 -6.62
CA GLY A 170 23.38 26.12 -7.33
C GLY A 170 22.28 26.58 -8.26
N ARG A 171 21.00 26.56 -7.83
CA ARG A 171 19.99 27.42 -8.47
C ARG A 171 20.47 28.81 -8.12
N ALA A 172 21.33 29.31 -9.01
CA ALA A 172 22.00 30.58 -8.91
C ALA A 172 20.92 31.55 -8.47
N GLU A 173 21.19 32.18 -7.34
CA GLU A 173 20.37 33.23 -6.76
C GLU A 173 20.49 34.46 -7.70
N THR A 174 20.06 34.30 -8.95
CA THR A 174 19.89 35.35 -9.95
C THR A 174 18.53 36.01 -9.82
N THR A 175 17.79 35.72 -8.74
CA THR A 175 16.74 36.64 -8.31
C THR A 175 17.47 37.82 -7.69
N PRO A 176 17.51 39.01 -8.33
CA PRO A 176 18.21 40.15 -7.77
C PRO A 176 17.56 40.43 -6.43
N ARG A 177 18.36 40.38 -5.37
CA ARG A 177 17.94 40.76 -4.02
C ARG A 177 17.42 42.19 -4.12
N ARG A 178 16.10 42.33 -4.24
CA ARG A 178 15.41 43.61 -4.37
C ARG A 178 15.78 44.38 -3.11
N ARG A 179 16.75 45.29 -3.22
CA ARG A 179 17.22 46.11 -2.10
C ARG A 179 15.98 46.73 -1.48
N ARG A 180 15.79 46.47 -0.19
CA ARG A 180 14.78 47.18 0.61
C ARG A 180 15.06 48.67 0.40
N PRO A 181 14.07 49.49 0.00
CA PRO A 181 14.28 50.91 -0.10
C PRO A 181 14.69 51.42 1.29
N GLU A 182 15.82 52.11 1.32
CA GLU A 182 16.38 52.71 2.52
C GLU A 182 15.45 53.85 2.94
N VAL A 183 14.74 53.67 4.05
CA VAL A 183 13.84 54.69 4.59
C VAL A 183 14.73 55.75 5.25
N LYS A 184 14.85 56.91 4.60
CA LYS A 184 15.51 58.08 5.21
C LYS A 184 14.68 58.56 6.41
N PRO A 185 15.31 58.83 7.57
CA PRO A 185 14.63 59.46 8.69
C PRO A 185 14.25 60.90 8.31
N ALA A 186 13.03 61.29 8.66
CA ALA A 186 12.55 62.66 8.55
C ALA A 186 13.18 63.52 9.65
N SER A 187 13.85 64.60 9.23
CA SER A 187 14.35 65.70 10.05
C SER A 187 13.25 66.72 10.32
#